data_AF-A0A0P0QMV9-F1
#
_entry.id   AF-A0A0P0QMV9-F1
#
_cell.length_a   1.000
_cell.length_b   1.000
_cell.length_c   1.000
_cell.angle_alpha   90.00
_cell.angle_beta   90.00
_cell.angle_gamma   90.00
#
_symmetry.space_group_name_H-M   'P 1'
#
loop_
_entity.id
_entity.type
_entity.pdbx_description
1 polymer ?
#
loop_
_entity_poly.entity_id
_entity_poly.type
_entity_poly.pdbx_seq_one_letter_code
_entity_poly.pdbx_strand_id
1 'polypeptide(L)'
;AGLFRMLFNKLTKDVYKYLQKCVESNREFNLTLGVKSTTLTNGLKYSLATGNWGDQKKAASSKAGVSQVLNRYTFASTLSHLRRTNTPIGRDGKIAKPRQLHNTHWGLVCPAETPEGQACGLVKNLALMCYITVGTPSEPIIDFMIQRNMEVLEEYEPTRSPNATKVFVNGVWVGVHRDPSHLVSTVQSLRRRGMISHEVSLIRDIRDREFKIFTDAGRVCRPLFVIDNDAKSANKGALVLTKEHINKLEDDKELPPDLDPDEKAERYFGWEGLVKAGAVEFLDAEEEETVMIVMTPEDLEISRQVQAGYGLPEPSSDPNARVKAPISAGAHTWTHC
;
A
#
# COMPACT_ATOMS: atom_id res chain seq x y z
N ALA A 1 13.25 9.40 -4.41
CA ALA A 1 14.02 10.06 -5.50
C ALA A 1 14.71 11.41 -5.13
N GLY A 2 14.47 12.02 -3.96
CA GLY A 2 14.92 13.40 -3.70
C GLY A 2 16.43 13.65 -3.65
N LEU A 3 17.20 12.79 -2.97
CA LEU A 3 18.65 13.01 -2.78
C LEU A 3 19.44 12.87 -4.10
N PHE A 4 19.21 11.79 -4.84
CA PHE A 4 19.88 11.57 -6.12
C PHE A 4 19.55 12.69 -7.11
N ARG A 5 18.28 13.06 -7.26
CA ARG A 5 17.85 14.18 -8.12
C ARG A 5 18.57 15.48 -7.74
N MET A 6 18.69 15.79 -6.45
CA MET A 6 19.41 16.98 -5.98
C MET A 6 20.89 16.94 -6.38
N LEU A 7 21.58 15.84 -6.12
CA LEU A 7 23.00 15.68 -6.44
C LEU A 7 23.25 15.67 -7.95
N PHE A 8 22.36 15.05 -8.73
CA PHE A 8 22.43 15.00 -10.18
C PHE A 8 22.16 16.36 -10.82
N ASN A 9 21.20 17.13 -10.30
CA ASN A 9 20.98 18.51 -10.72
C ASN A 9 22.20 19.40 -10.43
N LYS A 10 22.87 19.17 -9.30
CA LYS A 10 24.12 19.85 -8.96
C LYS A 10 25.23 19.49 -9.95
N LEU A 11 25.40 18.20 -10.24
CA LEU A 11 26.36 17.73 -11.25
C LEU A 11 26.10 18.39 -12.62
N THR A 12 24.84 18.43 -13.05
CA THR A 12 24.45 19.06 -14.33
C THR A 12 24.79 20.55 -14.35
N LYS A 13 24.52 21.27 -13.25
CA LYS A 13 24.89 22.70 -13.12
C LYS A 13 26.41 22.93 -13.12
N ASP A 14 27.17 22.03 -12.51
CA ASP A 14 28.63 22.13 -12.48
C ASP A 14 29.23 21.88 -13.88
N VAL A 15 28.71 20.90 -14.62
CA VAL A 15 29.07 20.65 -16.02
C VAL A 15 28.72 21.85 -16.91
N TYR A 16 27.52 22.43 -16.73
CA TYR A 16 27.10 23.62 -17.47
C TYR A 16 28.05 24.81 -17.26
N LYS A 17 28.45 25.08 -16.02
CA LYS A 17 29.42 26.16 -15.71
C LYS A 17 30.80 25.90 -16.31
N TYR A 18 31.23 24.64 -16.36
CA TYR A 18 32.49 24.28 -17.00
C TYR A 18 32.42 24.51 -18.52
N LEU A 19 31.32 24.11 -19.16
CA LEU A 19 31.08 24.37 -20.58
C LEU A 19 31.12 25.87 -20.88
N GLN A 20 30.43 26.70 -20.08
CA GLN A 20 30.44 28.16 -20.24
C GLN A 20 31.87 28.73 -20.21
N LYS A 21 32.69 28.30 -19.26
CA LYS A 21 34.10 28.73 -19.18
C LYS A 21 34.94 28.28 -20.37
N CYS A 22 34.72 27.07 -20.89
CA CYS A 22 35.39 26.60 -22.09
C CYS A 22 35.06 27.49 -23.29
N VAL A 23 33.78 27.84 -23.47
CA VAL A 23 33.32 28.74 -24.54
C VAL A 23 33.93 30.14 -24.38
N GLU A 24 33.86 30.74 -23.19
CA GLU A 24 34.43 32.07 -22.90
C GLU A 24 35.95 32.11 -23.10
N SER A 25 36.64 31.02 -22.82
CA SER A 25 38.10 30.90 -22.96
C SER A 25 38.55 30.36 -24.32
N ASN A 26 37.61 30.12 -25.24
CA ASN A 26 37.82 29.49 -26.55
C ASN A 26 38.61 28.17 -26.47
N ARG A 27 38.35 27.37 -25.44
CA ARG A 27 38.95 26.05 -25.20
C ARG A 27 37.96 24.95 -25.57
N GLU A 28 38.46 23.85 -26.12
CA GLU A 28 37.65 22.66 -26.36
C GLU A 28 37.07 22.10 -25.05
N PHE A 29 35.82 21.63 -25.13
CA PHE A 29 35.15 21.01 -24.00
C PHE A 29 35.62 19.57 -23.83
N ASN A 30 36.20 19.25 -22.67
CA ASN A 30 36.58 17.88 -22.32
C ASN A 30 35.61 17.31 -21.28
N LEU A 31 34.87 16.28 -21.65
CA LEU A 31 33.86 15.64 -20.80
C LEU A 31 34.46 15.08 -19.51
N THR A 32 35.64 14.45 -19.58
CA THR A 32 36.33 13.84 -18.44
C THR A 32 36.75 14.88 -17.41
N LEU A 33 37.09 16.10 -17.85
CA LEU A 33 37.42 17.22 -16.95
C LEU A 33 36.17 17.91 -16.40
N GLY A 34 35.08 17.91 -17.17
CA GLY A 34 33.82 18.55 -16.79
C GLY A 34 32.99 17.72 -15.79
N VAL A 35 32.97 16.39 -15.94
CA VAL A 35 32.16 15.50 -15.11
C VAL A 35 32.94 15.04 -13.88
N LYS A 36 32.63 15.62 -12.73
CA LYS A 36 33.25 15.25 -11.44
C LYS A 36 32.46 14.14 -10.74
N SER A 37 32.98 12.91 -10.77
CA SER A 37 32.40 11.75 -10.08
C SER A 37 32.26 11.95 -8.56
N THR A 38 33.15 12.74 -7.97
CA THR A 38 33.17 13.04 -6.53
C THR A 38 31.90 13.74 -6.04
N THR A 39 31.18 14.47 -6.90
CA THR A 39 29.93 15.15 -6.51
C THR A 39 28.86 14.17 -6.06
N LEU A 40 28.69 13.05 -6.77
CA LEU A 40 27.73 12.00 -6.42
C LEU A 40 28.27 11.13 -5.28
N THR A 41 29.50 10.62 -5.41
CA THR A 41 30.09 9.70 -4.44
C THR A 41 30.18 10.31 -3.04
N ASN A 42 30.75 11.51 -2.91
CA ASN A 42 30.89 12.16 -1.60
C ASN A 42 29.55 12.67 -1.07
N GLY A 43 28.66 13.12 -1.97
CA GLY A 43 27.31 13.55 -1.60
C GLY A 43 26.50 12.42 -0.96
N LEU A 44 26.45 11.25 -1.62
CA LEU A 44 25.75 10.07 -1.09
C LEU A 44 26.41 9.55 0.19
N LYS A 45 27.74 9.40 0.21
CA LYS A 45 28.48 8.94 1.40
C LYS A 45 28.20 9.83 2.60
N TYR A 46 28.23 11.16 2.43
CA TYR A 46 27.95 12.10 3.51
C TYR A 46 26.52 11.99 4.02
N SER A 47 25.51 12.02 3.14
CA SER A 47 24.11 11.98 3.58
C SER A 47 23.78 10.68 4.29
N LEU A 48 24.22 9.53 3.76
CA LEU A 48 24.00 8.23 4.38
C LEU A 48 24.76 8.07 5.71
N ALA A 49 25.97 8.60 5.83
CA ALA A 49 26.75 8.51 7.07
C ALA A 49 26.22 9.42 8.18
N THR A 50 25.75 10.62 7.84
CA THR A 50 25.40 11.65 8.83
C THR A 50 23.92 11.68 9.19
N GLY A 51 23.04 11.05 8.41
CA GLY A 51 21.60 11.20 8.65
C GLY A 51 21.00 12.46 8.03
N ASN A 52 21.79 13.29 7.34
CA ASN A 52 21.37 14.59 6.81
C ASN A 52 21.00 14.53 5.31
N TRP A 53 19.70 14.60 5.02
CA TRP A 53 19.15 14.61 3.66
C TRP A 53 18.94 16.06 3.22
N GLY A 54 19.95 16.67 2.61
CA GLY A 54 19.91 18.08 2.22
C GLY A 54 21.23 18.62 1.70
N ASP A 55 21.23 19.89 1.31
CA ASP A 55 22.46 20.61 0.98
C ASP A 55 23.26 20.88 2.27
N GLN A 56 24.52 20.41 2.29
CA GLN A 56 25.46 20.59 3.40
C GLN A 56 25.59 22.05 3.82
N LYS A 57 25.44 22.99 2.88
CA LYS A 57 25.59 24.43 3.14
C LYS A 57 24.37 25.06 3.78
N LYS A 58 23.21 24.38 3.81
CA LYS A 58 21.95 24.87 4.36
C LYS A 58 21.36 23.88 5.36
N ALA A 59 22.09 23.68 6.46
CA ALA A 59 21.76 22.72 7.53
C ALA A 59 20.32 22.85 8.05
N ALA A 60 19.79 24.07 8.15
CA ALA A 60 18.42 24.34 8.64
C ALA A 60 17.28 23.76 7.77
N SER A 61 17.56 23.42 6.50
CA SER A 61 16.58 22.84 5.58
C SER A 61 16.71 21.31 5.41
N SER A 62 17.70 20.70 6.07
CA SER A 62 17.99 19.28 5.91
C SER A 62 17.08 18.43 6.79
N LYS A 63 16.51 17.36 6.22
CA LYS A 63 15.79 16.34 7.00
C LYS A 63 16.85 15.51 7.73
N ALA A 64 16.94 15.70 9.05
CA ALA A 64 17.86 14.95 9.90
C ALA A 64 17.23 13.62 10.37
N GLY A 65 18.07 12.62 10.61
CA GLY A 65 17.68 11.36 11.24
C GLY A 65 17.04 10.33 10.31
N VAL A 66 17.17 10.49 8.99
CA VAL A 66 16.71 9.50 7.99
C VAL A 66 17.64 8.29 7.95
N SER A 67 18.96 8.49 8.05
CA SER A 67 19.92 7.40 8.34
C SER A 67 20.13 7.29 9.84
N GLN A 68 20.24 6.06 10.32
CA GLN A 68 20.63 5.75 11.69
C GLN A 68 21.56 4.53 11.69
N VAL A 69 22.43 4.43 12.69
CA VAL A 69 23.27 3.25 12.88
C VAL A 69 22.36 2.08 13.29
N LEU A 70 22.49 0.95 12.60
CA LEU A 70 21.69 -0.25 12.87
C LEU A 70 21.91 -0.73 14.31
N ASN A 71 20.82 -1.08 14.99
CA ASN A 71 20.85 -1.54 16.37
C ASN A 71 21.03 -3.05 16.39
N ARG A 72 22.16 -3.53 16.94
CA ARG A 72 22.55 -4.95 16.96
C ARG A 72 22.66 -5.52 18.38
N TYR A 73 21.93 -4.98 19.36
CA TYR A 73 21.94 -5.54 20.72
C TYR A 73 21.38 -6.97 20.77
N THR A 74 20.29 -7.22 20.04
CA THR A 74 19.71 -8.55 19.85
C THR A 74 19.25 -8.76 18.41
N PHE A 75 18.97 -10.01 18.05
CA PHE A 75 18.37 -10.32 16.74
C PHE A 75 17.03 -9.59 16.56
N ALA A 76 16.16 -9.65 17.58
CA ALA A 76 14.87 -8.96 17.57
C ALA A 76 15.00 -7.43 17.48
N SER A 77 15.98 -6.82 18.17
CA SER A 77 16.20 -5.36 18.06
C SER A 77 16.60 -4.94 16.65
N THR A 78 17.33 -5.81 15.95
CA THR A 78 17.74 -5.56 14.56
C THR A 78 16.53 -5.54 13.64
N LEU A 79 15.64 -6.54 13.75
CA LEU A 79 14.42 -6.62 12.95
C LEU A 79 13.46 -5.46 13.23
N SER A 80 13.24 -5.14 14.51
CA SER A 80 12.42 -3.98 14.93
C SER A 80 12.98 -2.68 14.33
N HIS A 81 14.29 -2.46 14.39
CA HIS A 81 14.89 -1.24 13.87
C HIS A 81 14.70 -1.08 12.35
N LEU A 82 14.72 -2.17 11.58
CA LEU A 82 14.48 -2.13 10.13
C LEU A 82 13.04 -1.76 9.76
N ARG A 83 12.06 -2.00 10.65
CA ARG A 83 10.63 -1.72 10.42
C ARG A 83 10.14 -0.43 11.07
N ARG A 84 11.08 0.38 11.56
CA ARG A 84 10.79 1.64 12.23
C ARG A 84 10.45 2.74 11.21
N THR A 85 9.39 3.47 11.49
CA THR A 85 8.98 4.69 10.79
C THR A 85 9.05 5.87 11.76
N ASN A 86 9.49 7.02 11.25
CA ASN A 86 9.65 8.23 12.05
C ASN A 86 8.81 9.36 11.45
N THR A 87 7.97 9.96 12.28
CA THR A 87 7.16 11.12 11.90
C THR A 87 8.08 12.36 11.84
N PRO A 88 8.09 13.15 10.75
CA PRO A 88 9.01 14.27 10.57
C PRO A 88 8.57 15.53 11.36
N ILE A 89 8.30 15.36 12.65
CA ILE A 89 7.88 16.41 13.56
C ILE A 89 8.99 16.63 14.60
N GLY A 90 9.28 17.89 14.89
CA GLY A 90 10.23 18.26 15.94
C GLY A 90 9.80 17.69 17.30
N ARG A 91 10.75 17.12 18.03
CA ARG A 91 10.47 16.46 19.33
C ARG A 91 10.09 17.45 20.43
N ASP A 92 10.35 18.75 20.20
CA ASP A 92 10.03 19.85 21.13
C ASP A 92 8.53 20.17 21.18
N GLY A 93 7.77 19.75 20.16
CA GLY A 93 6.33 19.95 20.10
C GLY A 93 5.57 18.98 21.02
N LYS A 94 4.89 19.51 22.04
CA LYS A 94 3.91 18.77 22.89
C LYS A 94 2.55 18.58 22.21
N ILE A 95 2.53 18.37 20.89
CA ILE A 95 1.28 18.17 20.16
C ILE A 95 0.83 16.72 20.38
N ALA A 96 -0.33 16.54 21.01
CA ALA A 96 -0.84 15.21 21.38
C ALA A 96 -1.39 14.42 20.17
N LYS A 97 -2.10 15.08 19.25
CA LYS A 97 -2.82 14.42 18.14
C LYS A 97 -1.98 13.41 17.30
N PRO A 98 -0.77 13.74 16.80
CA PRO A 98 0.02 12.78 16.02
C PRO A 98 0.61 11.64 16.86
N ARG A 99 0.61 11.77 18.19
CA ARG A 99 1.15 10.79 19.13
C ARG A 99 0.11 9.79 19.62
N GLN A 100 -1.16 10.19 19.62
CA GLN A 100 -2.26 9.33 20.02
C GLN A 100 -2.44 8.19 19.01
N LEU A 101 -2.77 7.02 19.53
CA LEU A 101 -3.15 5.88 18.69
C LEU A 101 -4.47 6.23 17.99
N HIS A 102 -4.47 6.14 16.67
CA HIS A 102 -5.65 6.33 15.83
C HIS A 102 -6.16 4.97 15.35
N ASN A 103 -7.47 4.85 15.14
CA ASN A 103 -8.11 3.59 14.73
C ASN A 103 -7.57 3.09 13.38
N THR A 104 -7.21 4.00 12.48
CA THR A 104 -6.58 3.67 11.18
C THR A 104 -5.19 3.02 11.31
N HIS A 105 -4.60 2.94 12.50
CA HIS A 105 -3.36 2.19 12.69
C HIS A 105 -3.58 0.68 12.79
N TRP A 106 -4.82 0.24 13.04
CA TRP A 106 -5.12 -1.18 13.25
C TRP A 106 -4.67 -2.02 12.06
N GLY A 107 -3.97 -3.13 12.33
CA GLY A 107 -3.42 -4.01 11.29
C GLY A 107 -2.22 -3.47 10.49
N LEU A 108 -1.90 -2.17 10.56
CA LEU A 108 -0.80 -1.55 9.79
C LEU A 108 0.44 -1.27 10.66
N VAL A 109 0.23 -0.88 11.92
CA VAL A 109 1.29 -0.48 12.87
C VAL A 109 1.09 -1.19 14.20
N CYS A 110 2.19 -1.54 14.86
CA CYS A 110 2.14 -2.09 16.21
C CYS A 110 1.63 -1.04 17.21
N PRO A 111 0.54 -1.30 17.96
CA PRO A 111 -0.05 -0.31 18.86
C PRO A 111 0.79 -0.05 20.12
N ALA A 112 1.63 -1.01 20.52
CA ALA A 112 2.39 -0.95 21.77
C ALA A 112 3.86 -0.56 21.58
N GLU A 113 4.46 -0.87 20.42
CA GLU A 113 5.90 -0.72 20.21
C GLU A 113 6.27 0.71 19.80
N THR A 114 6.34 1.60 20.80
CA THR A 114 6.83 2.97 20.69
C THR A 114 7.84 3.26 21.81
N PRO A 115 8.90 4.06 21.57
CA PRO A 115 9.77 4.53 22.65
C PRO A 115 9.01 5.37 23.68
N GLU A 116 9.48 5.35 24.91
CA GLU A 116 8.99 6.23 25.97
C GLU A 116 9.46 7.69 25.78
N GLY A 117 8.78 8.63 26.44
CA GLY A 117 9.18 10.05 26.49
C GLY A 117 8.90 10.83 25.20
N GLN A 118 9.84 11.67 24.77
CA GLN A 118 9.61 12.68 23.71
C GLN A 118 9.36 12.09 22.32
N ALA A 119 9.72 10.82 22.09
CA ALA A 119 9.48 10.11 20.83
C ALA A 119 8.19 9.27 20.84
N CYS A 120 7.47 9.23 21.96
CA CYS A 120 6.26 8.44 22.12
C CYS A 120 5.21 8.84 21.06
N GLY A 121 4.74 7.84 20.31
CA GLY A 121 3.78 7.97 19.22
C GLY A 121 4.32 8.58 17.92
N LEU A 122 5.53 9.13 17.92
CA LEU A 122 6.19 9.66 16.71
C LEU A 122 7.01 8.61 15.98
N VAL A 123 7.57 7.67 16.75
CA VAL A 123 8.29 6.50 16.24
C VAL A 123 7.36 5.31 16.31
N LYS A 124 7.09 4.70 15.16
CA LYS A 124 6.13 3.60 15.00
C LYS A 124 6.80 2.42 14.31
N ASN A 125 6.38 1.21 14.63
CA ASN A 125 6.89 0.00 13.98
C ASN A 125 5.78 -0.65 13.14
N LEU A 126 6.12 -1.06 11.91
CA LEU A 126 5.16 -1.71 11.02
C LEU A 126 4.69 -3.06 11.59
N ALA A 127 3.40 -3.36 11.45
CA ALA A 127 2.83 -4.66 11.84
C ALA A 127 3.37 -5.79 10.96
N LEU A 128 3.40 -7.04 11.44
CA LEU A 128 4.05 -8.17 10.74
C LEU A 128 3.62 -8.30 9.27
N MET A 129 2.31 -8.26 9.02
CA MET A 129 1.73 -8.38 7.68
C MET A 129 1.71 -7.06 6.87
N CYS A 130 2.21 -5.96 7.44
CA CYS A 130 2.21 -4.67 6.77
C CYS A 130 3.17 -4.68 5.57
N TYR A 131 2.63 -4.25 4.43
CA TYR A 131 3.31 -4.12 3.15
C TYR A 131 3.37 -2.64 2.76
N ILE A 132 4.50 -2.19 2.19
CA ILE A 132 4.63 -0.83 1.66
C ILE A 132 4.67 -0.91 0.15
N THR A 133 3.73 -0.23 -0.50
CA THR A 133 3.62 -0.20 -1.96
C THR A 133 4.87 0.40 -2.61
N VAL A 134 5.34 -0.23 -3.69
CA VAL A 134 6.46 0.26 -4.50
C VAL A 134 6.02 1.21 -5.61
N GLY A 135 4.73 1.16 -5.96
CA GLY A 135 4.09 2.04 -6.93
C GLY A 135 4.11 1.46 -8.34
N THR A 136 3.09 1.79 -9.12
CA THR A 136 2.91 1.29 -10.49
C THR A 136 2.47 2.40 -11.45
N PRO A 137 2.82 2.30 -12.74
CA PRO A 137 2.39 3.26 -13.75
C PRO A 137 0.85 3.35 -13.82
N SER A 138 0.31 4.56 -13.84
CA SER A 138 -1.13 4.81 -13.86
C SER A 138 -1.73 4.84 -15.26
N GLU A 139 -0.92 5.12 -16.28
CA GLU A 139 -1.35 5.30 -17.67
C GLU A 139 -2.13 4.10 -18.22
N PRO A 140 -1.69 2.83 -18.04
CA PRO A 140 -2.42 1.67 -18.56
C PRO A 140 -3.83 1.52 -17.98
N ILE A 141 -4.02 1.94 -16.72
CA ILE A 141 -5.32 1.88 -16.05
C ILE A 141 -6.25 2.95 -16.62
N ILE A 142 -5.72 4.15 -16.89
CA ILE A 142 -6.47 5.24 -17.52
C ILE A 142 -6.94 4.82 -18.91
N ASP A 143 -6.05 4.32 -19.76
CA ASP A 143 -6.37 3.88 -21.12
C ASP A 143 -7.44 2.78 -21.11
N PHE A 144 -7.33 1.82 -20.17
CA PHE A 144 -8.34 0.78 -19.99
C PHE A 144 -9.72 1.36 -19.63
N MET A 145 -9.77 2.35 -18.73
CA MET A 145 -11.04 2.96 -18.34
C MET A 145 -11.68 3.75 -19.49
N ILE A 146 -10.88 4.46 -20.30
CA ILE A 146 -11.36 5.14 -21.51
C ILE A 146 -11.99 4.13 -22.48
N GLN A 147 -11.33 2.98 -22.72
CA GLN A 147 -11.87 1.90 -23.54
C GLN A 147 -13.15 1.26 -22.98
N ARG A 148 -13.43 1.45 -21.69
CA ARG A 148 -14.64 1.00 -20.99
C ARG A 148 -15.68 2.11 -20.81
N ASN A 149 -15.72 3.06 -21.74
CA ASN A 149 -16.72 4.14 -21.79
C ASN A 149 -16.62 5.15 -20.65
N MET A 150 -15.43 5.33 -20.05
CA MET A 150 -15.15 6.54 -19.28
C MET A 150 -15.04 7.73 -20.24
N GLU A 151 -15.86 8.76 -20.01
CA GLU A 151 -15.76 10.04 -20.72
C GLU A 151 -14.58 10.82 -20.12
N VAL A 152 -13.64 11.25 -20.96
CA VAL A 152 -12.52 12.10 -20.51
C VAL A 152 -13.02 13.46 -20.04
N LEU A 153 -12.30 14.08 -19.12
CA LEU A 153 -12.72 15.34 -18.50
C LEU A 153 -12.94 16.46 -19.54
N GLU A 154 -12.15 16.49 -20.61
CA GLU A 154 -12.23 17.48 -21.68
C GLU A 154 -13.54 17.38 -22.48
N GLU A 155 -14.14 16.19 -22.54
CA GLU A 155 -15.39 15.91 -23.26
C GLU A 155 -16.63 15.98 -22.36
N TYR A 156 -16.43 16.18 -21.06
CA TYR A 156 -17.50 16.15 -20.07
C TYR A 156 -18.29 17.46 -20.04
N GLU A 157 -19.60 17.35 -20.31
CA GLU A 157 -20.57 18.44 -20.09
C GLU A 157 -21.39 18.20 -18.81
N PRO A 158 -21.23 19.06 -17.77
CA PRO A 158 -21.96 18.91 -16.51
C PRO A 158 -23.49 19.00 -16.65
N THR A 159 -23.98 19.76 -17.62
CA THR A 159 -25.42 19.90 -17.90
C THR A 159 -26.03 18.63 -18.48
N ARG A 160 -25.26 17.86 -19.26
CA ARG A 160 -25.71 16.62 -19.90
C ARG A 160 -25.73 15.45 -18.92
N SER A 161 -24.75 15.39 -18.01
CA SER A 161 -24.53 14.25 -17.12
C SER A 161 -24.28 14.69 -15.66
N PRO A 162 -25.25 15.37 -14.99
CA PRO A 162 -25.05 15.96 -13.67
C PRO A 162 -24.80 14.95 -12.54
N ASN A 163 -25.15 13.67 -12.78
CA ASN A 163 -25.04 12.58 -11.81
C ASN A 163 -23.93 11.58 -12.14
N ALA A 164 -23.07 11.88 -13.11
CA ALA A 164 -21.95 11.00 -13.43
C ALA A 164 -20.95 10.95 -12.25
N THR A 165 -20.37 9.78 -12.03
CA THR A 165 -19.35 9.56 -11.02
C THR A 165 -18.01 10.04 -11.54
N LYS A 166 -17.31 10.85 -10.75
CA LYS A 166 -15.98 11.37 -11.09
C LYS A 166 -14.94 10.29 -10.86
N VAL A 167 -13.98 10.16 -11.77
CA VAL A 167 -12.88 9.20 -11.67
C VAL A 167 -11.58 9.97 -11.40
N PHE A 168 -10.95 9.66 -10.28
CA PHE A 168 -9.68 10.23 -9.86
C PHE A 168 -8.58 9.17 -9.89
N VAL A 169 -7.43 9.51 -10.45
CA VAL A 169 -6.24 8.66 -10.41
C VAL A 169 -5.10 9.46 -9.79
N ASN A 170 -4.57 8.99 -8.65
CA ASN A 170 -3.54 9.69 -7.88
C ASN A 170 -3.90 11.17 -7.57
N GLY A 171 -5.20 11.42 -7.31
CA GLY A 171 -5.74 12.75 -7.03
C GLY A 171 -6.03 13.62 -8.27
N VAL A 172 -5.69 13.18 -9.48
CA VAL A 172 -6.01 13.88 -10.72
C VAL A 172 -7.40 13.45 -11.20
N TRP A 173 -8.29 14.41 -11.46
CA TRP A 173 -9.59 14.12 -12.08
C TRP A 173 -9.38 13.82 -13.56
N VAL A 174 -9.55 12.55 -13.96
CA VAL A 174 -9.26 12.09 -15.33
C VAL A 174 -10.51 12.07 -16.21
N GLY A 175 -11.67 11.81 -15.61
CA GLY A 175 -12.92 11.71 -16.37
C GLY A 175 -14.13 11.43 -15.51
N VAL A 176 -15.23 11.08 -16.16
CA VAL A 176 -16.48 10.68 -15.52
C VAL A 176 -17.00 9.37 -16.11
N HIS A 177 -17.77 8.64 -15.31
CA HIS A 177 -18.44 7.43 -15.75
C HIS A 177 -19.90 7.43 -15.31
N ARG A 178 -20.80 7.02 -16.21
CA ARG A 178 -22.26 7.02 -15.94
C ARG A 178 -22.70 5.81 -15.13
N ASP A 179 -22.04 4.67 -15.30
CA ASP A 179 -22.29 3.43 -14.55
C ASP A 179 -21.06 3.03 -13.70
N PRO A 180 -20.83 3.67 -12.55
CA PRO A 180 -19.68 3.36 -11.70
C PRO A 180 -19.70 1.94 -11.14
N SER A 181 -20.88 1.32 -10.98
CA SER A 181 -20.98 -0.03 -10.42
C SER A 181 -20.32 -1.05 -11.34
N HIS A 182 -20.58 -0.95 -12.64
CA HIS A 182 -19.96 -1.81 -13.63
C HIS A 182 -18.44 -1.54 -13.74
N LEU A 183 -18.02 -0.27 -13.75
CA LEU A 183 -16.61 0.10 -13.84
C LEU A 183 -15.82 -0.44 -12.64
N VAL A 184 -16.28 -0.19 -11.42
CA VAL A 184 -15.61 -0.63 -10.18
C VAL A 184 -15.48 -2.15 -10.12
N SER A 185 -16.57 -2.88 -10.40
CA SER A 185 -16.54 -4.34 -10.42
C SER A 185 -15.57 -4.89 -11.46
N THR A 186 -15.52 -4.26 -12.64
CA THR A 186 -14.58 -4.64 -13.71
C THR A 186 -13.14 -4.43 -13.25
N VAL A 187 -12.79 -3.25 -12.73
CA VAL A 187 -11.42 -2.93 -12.31
C VAL A 187 -10.98 -3.79 -11.11
N GLN A 188 -11.87 -4.03 -10.14
CA GLN A 188 -11.61 -4.96 -9.04
C GLN A 188 -11.35 -6.39 -9.55
N SER A 189 -12.11 -6.85 -10.56
CA SER A 189 -11.86 -8.17 -11.17
C SER A 189 -10.50 -8.23 -11.87
N LEU A 190 -10.03 -7.15 -12.51
CA LEU A 190 -8.68 -7.10 -13.08
C LEU A 190 -7.61 -7.25 -12.00
N ARG A 191 -7.80 -6.63 -10.82
CA ARG A 191 -6.88 -6.73 -9.69
C ARG A 191 -6.78 -8.18 -9.21
N ARG A 192 -7.92 -8.83 -9.00
CA ARG A 192 -8.01 -10.22 -8.56
C ARG A 192 -7.39 -11.21 -9.53
N ARG A 193 -7.46 -10.92 -10.83
CA ARG A 193 -6.85 -11.74 -11.89
C ARG A 193 -5.36 -11.44 -12.11
N GLY A 194 -4.78 -10.49 -11.39
CA GLY A 194 -3.39 -10.07 -11.54
C GLY A 194 -3.09 -9.31 -12.84
N MET A 195 -4.11 -8.81 -13.55
CA MET A 195 -3.91 -7.98 -14.75
C MET A 195 -3.50 -6.54 -14.40
N ILE A 196 -3.94 -6.05 -13.24
CA ILE A 196 -3.39 -4.85 -12.61
C ILE A 196 -2.70 -5.26 -11.31
N SER A 197 -1.72 -4.46 -10.89
CA SER A 197 -0.98 -4.75 -9.66
C SER A 197 -1.91 -4.83 -8.45
N HIS A 198 -1.65 -5.80 -7.57
CA HIS A 198 -2.35 -5.95 -6.30
C HIS A 198 -2.14 -4.77 -5.35
N GLU A 199 -1.15 -3.90 -5.63
CA GLU A 199 -0.89 -2.68 -4.88
C GLU A 199 -1.89 -1.55 -5.17
N VAL A 200 -2.66 -1.65 -6.25
CA VAL A 200 -3.59 -0.59 -6.66
C VAL A 200 -4.78 -0.56 -5.70
N SER A 201 -5.01 0.60 -5.07
CA SER A 201 -6.15 0.84 -4.21
C SER A 201 -7.32 1.38 -4.99
N LEU A 202 -8.52 0.86 -4.68
CA LEU A 202 -9.75 1.10 -5.42
C LEU A 202 -10.85 1.52 -4.45
N ILE A 203 -11.12 2.81 -4.37
CA ILE A 203 -12.05 3.39 -3.39
C ILE A 203 -13.26 3.97 -4.11
N ARG A 204 -14.44 3.44 -3.82
CA ARG A 204 -15.71 3.96 -4.35
C ARG A 204 -16.45 4.74 -3.25
N ASP A 205 -16.44 6.05 -3.35
CA ASP A 205 -17.27 6.92 -2.52
C ASP A 205 -18.66 7.11 -3.15
N ILE A 206 -19.66 6.48 -2.54
CA ILE A 206 -21.05 6.53 -3.02
C ILE A 206 -21.69 7.89 -2.71
N ARG A 207 -21.34 8.56 -1.59
CA ARG A 207 -21.95 9.84 -1.21
C ARG A 207 -21.46 10.97 -2.10
N ASP A 208 -20.15 11.05 -2.28
CA ASP A 208 -19.54 12.13 -3.07
C ASP A 208 -19.53 11.82 -4.58
N ARG A 209 -19.93 10.60 -4.95
CA ARG A 209 -19.95 10.08 -6.33
C ARG A 209 -18.56 10.18 -6.95
N GLU A 210 -17.60 9.59 -6.26
CA GLU A 210 -16.19 9.58 -6.67
C GLU A 210 -15.66 8.14 -6.69
N PHE A 211 -14.89 7.82 -7.71
CA PHE A 211 -14.09 6.61 -7.77
C PHE A 211 -12.62 7.03 -7.77
N LYS A 212 -11.91 6.72 -6.68
CA LYS A 212 -10.52 7.11 -6.45
C LYS A 212 -9.64 5.88 -6.62
N ILE A 213 -8.61 6.02 -7.44
CA ILE A 213 -7.62 4.99 -7.72
C ILE A 213 -6.26 5.53 -7.33
N PHE A 214 -5.54 4.78 -6.50
CA PHE A 214 -4.17 5.11 -6.11
C PHE A 214 -3.20 4.03 -6.58
N THR A 215 -2.20 4.45 -7.34
CA THR A 215 -1.11 3.62 -7.84
C THR A 215 0.25 4.10 -7.34
N ASP A 216 0.27 5.13 -6.51
CA ASP A 216 1.48 5.71 -5.93
C ASP A 216 2.15 4.76 -4.93
N ALA A 217 3.41 5.06 -4.67
CA ALA A 217 4.27 4.32 -3.75
C ALA A 217 4.19 4.91 -2.33
N GLY A 218 4.44 4.07 -1.32
CA GLY A 218 4.54 4.49 0.07
C GLY A 218 3.23 4.41 0.86
N ARG A 219 2.14 3.94 0.24
CA ARG A 219 0.95 3.50 0.96
C ARG A 219 1.26 2.23 1.75
N VAL A 220 0.70 2.16 2.96
CA VAL A 220 0.78 0.99 3.84
C VAL A 220 -0.46 0.14 3.64
N CYS A 221 -0.25 -1.13 3.35
CA CYS A 221 -1.32 -2.09 3.10
C CYS A 221 -1.21 -3.27 4.07
N ARG A 222 -2.32 -4.00 4.26
CA ARG A 222 -2.30 -5.32 4.89
C ARG A 222 -3.09 -6.33 4.04
N PRO A 223 -2.60 -7.58 3.94
CA PRO A 223 -3.34 -8.63 3.28
C PRO A 223 -4.50 -9.12 4.16
N LEU A 224 -5.66 -9.33 3.54
CA LEU A 224 -6.86 -9.93 4.16
C LEU A 224 -7.47 -10.97 3.23
N PHE A 225 -8.24 -11.89 3.79
CA PHE A 225 -8.97 -12.86 2.99
C PHE A 225 -10.19 -12.23 2.36
N VAL A 226 -10.45 -12.57 1.11
CA VAL A 226 -11.60 -12.06 0.36
C VAL A 226 -12.82 -12.94 0.59
N ILE A 227 -13.98 -12.32 0.78
CA ILE A 227 -15.28 -12.99 0.80
C ILE A 227 -15.92 -12.86 -0.58
N ASP A 228 -16.35 -13.98 -1.13
CA ASP A 228 -17.07 -14.02 -2.39
C ASP A 228 -18.49 -13.48 -2.19
N ASN A 229 -18.81 -12.34 -2.80
CA ASN A 229 -20.14 -11.74 -2.75
C ASN A 229 -20.83 -11.72 -4.11
N ASP A 230 -20.29 -12.43 -5.12
CA ASP A 230 -20.95 -12.51 -6.41
C ASP A 230 -22.29 -13.24 -6.24
N ALA A 231 -23.38 -12.56 -6.61
CA ALA A 231 -24.72 -13.11 -6.58
C ALA A 231 -24.88 -14.38 -7.43
N LYS A 232 -24.01 -14.57 -8.43
CA LYS A 232 -24.00 -15.74 -9.32
C LYS A 232 -23.12 -16.88 -8.81
N SER A 233 -22.27 -16.63 -7.82
CA SER A 233 -21.38 -17.65 -7.27
C SER A 233 -22.13 -18.58 -6.33
N ALA A 234 -21.90 -19.89 -6.47
CA ALA A 234 -22.37 -20.87 -5.50
C ALA A 234 -21.72 -20.71 -4.12
N ASN A 235 -20.57 -20.03 -4.05
CA ASN A 235 -19.81 -19.77 -2.82
C ASN A 235 -20.13 -18.40 -2.19
N LYS A 236 -21.21 -17.75 -2.61
CA LYS A 236 -21.61 -16.43 -2.10
C LYS A 236 -21.71 -16.43 -0.57
N GLY A 237 -21.10 -15.43 0.05
CA GLY A 237 -21.05 -15.21 1.49
C GLY A 237 -20.00 -16.04 2.22
N ALA A 238 -19.14 -16.76 1.50
CA ALA A 238 -18.04 -17.54 2.06
C ALA A 238 -16.67 -17.03 1.59
N LEU A 239 -15.61 -17.49 2.24
CA LEU A 239 -14.23 -17.15 1.87
C LEU A 239 -13.91 -17.69 0.47
N VAL A 240 -13.18 -16.89 -0.31
CA VAL A 240 -12.56 -17.34 -1.57
C VAL A 240 -11.45 -18.36 -1.31
N LEU A 241 -10.83 -18.30 -0.13
CA LEU A 241 -9.88 -19.32 0.31
C LEU A 241 -10.59 -20.68 0.51
N THR A 242 -10.19 -21.68 -0.28
CA THR A 242 -10.71 -23.04 -0.19
C THR A 242 -9.69 -24.00 0.41
N LYS A 243 -10.16 -25.18 0.82
CA LYS A 243 -9.29 -26.27 1.27
C LYS A 243 -8.33 -26.74 0.18
N GLU A 244 -8.70 -26.62 -1.09
CA GLU A 244 -7.83 -26.93 -2.22
C GLU A 244 -6.63 -25.99 -2.29
N HIS A 245 -6.80 -24.70 -2.01
CA HIS A 245 -5.68 -23.76 -1.92
C HIS A 245 -4.72 -24.14 -0.78
N ILE A 246 -5.26 -24.56 0.37
CA ILE A 246 -4.44 -25.01 1.50
C ILE A 246 -3.65 -26.26 1.14
N ASN A 247 -4.28 -27.25 0.48
CA ASN A 247 -3.59 -28.46 0.05
C ASN A 247 -2.43 -28.13 -0.90
N LYS A 248 -2.60 -27.20 -1.85
CA LYS A 248 -1.50 -26.75 -2.72
C LYS A 248 -0.33 -26.14 -1.94
N LEU A 249 -0.61 -25.38 -0.87
CA LEU A 249 0.43 -24.81 0.00
C LEU A 249 1.14 -25.88 0.86
N GLU A 250 0.44 -26.96 1.19
CA GLU A 250 1.06 -28.11 1.85
C GLU A 250 1.93 -28.90 0.86
N ASP A 251 1.46 -29.11 -0.37
CA ASP A 251 2.22 -29.74 -1.45
C ASP A 251 3.51 -28.97 -1.77
N ASP A 252 3.49 -27.64 -1.68
CA ASP A 252 4.68 -26.79 -1.83
C ASP A 252 5.82 -27.15 -0.87
N LYS A 253 5.51 -27.68 0.32
CA LYS A 253 6.52 -28.08 1.33
C LYS A 253 7.27 -29.35 0.93
N GLU A 254 6.65 -30.18 0.10
CA GLU A 254 7.21 -31.44 -0.39
C GLU A 254 8.03 -31.24 -1.68
N LEU A 255 8.06 -30.01 -2.23
CA LEU A 255 8.87 -29.70 -3.42
C LEU A 255 10.38 -29.83 -3.11
N PRO A 256 11.16 -30.51 -3.97
CA PRO A 256 12.60 -30.62 -3.77
C PRO A 256 13.29 -29.25 -3.69
N PRO A 257 14.22 -29.03 -2.75
CA PRO A 257 14.91 -27.75 -2.58
C PRO A 257 15.79 -27.39 -3.80
N ASP A 258 16.28 -28.41 -4.50
CA ASP A 258 17.23 -28.30 -5.62
C ASP A 258 16.56 -28.29 -7.00
N LEU A 259 15.26 -27.98 -7.07
CA LEU A 259 14.57 -27.76 -8.35
C LEU A 259 15.22 -26.61 -9.12
N ASP A 260 15.23 -26.75 -10.44
CA ASP A 260 15.59 -25.64 -11.33
C ASP A 260 14.65 -24.43 -11.07
N PRO A 261 15.16 -23.19 -11.07
CA PRO A 261 14.36 -22.01 -10.78
C PRO A 261 13.11 -21.87 -11.64
N ASP A 262 13.16 -22.26 -12.92
CA ASP A 262 12.04 -22.13 -13.83
C ASP A 262 10.98 -23.20 -13.51
N GLU A 263 11.39 -24.45 -13.28
CA GLU A 263 10.48 -25.53 -12.87
C GLU A 263 9.84 -25.23 -11.49
N LYS A 264 10.61 -24.65 -10.58
CA LYS A 264 10.11 -24.23 -9.27
C LYS A 264 9.05 -23.13 -9.41
N ALA A 265 9.26 -22.14 -10.29
CA ALA A 265 8.29 -21.07 -10.50
C ALA A 265 6.96 -21.56 -11.09
N GLU A 266 6.98 -22.62 -11.90
CA GLU A 266 5.77 -23.22 -12.47
C GLU A 266 4.98 -24.09 -11.47
N ARG A 267 5.69 -24.79 -10.58
CA ARG A 267 5.08 -25.75 -9.65
C ARG A 267 4.74 -25.15 -8.29
N TYR A 268 5.47 -24.12 -7.86
CA TYR A 268 5.28 -23.48 -6.57
C TYR A 268 4.08 -22.55 -6.57
N PHE A 269 3.11 -22.83 -5.71
CA PHE A 269 1.92 -21.99 -5.56
C PHE A 269 2.23 -20.79 -4.64
N GLY A 270 2.61 -21.06 -3.40
CA GLY A 270 3.06 -20.09 -2.42
C GLY A 270 2.09 -18.93 -2.16
N TRP A 271 2.62 -17.87 -1.57
CA TRP A 271 1.85 -16.65 -1.29
C TRP A 271 1.36 -15.96 -2.57
N GLU A 272 2.19 -15.91 -3.62
CA GLU A 272 1.80 -15.31 -4.89
C GLU A 272 0.62 -16.03 -5.52
N GLY A 273 0.54 -17.36 -5.38
CA GLY A 273 -0.58 -18.16 -5.83
C GLY A 273 -1.90 -17.75 -5.17
N LEU A 274 -1.90 -17.48 -3.86
CA LEU A 274 -3.08 -16.99 -3.14
C LEU A 274 -3.56 -15.62 -3.65
N VAL A 275 -2.61 -14.72 -3.93
CA VAL A 275 -2.91 -13.40 -4.48
C VAL A 275 -3.44 -13.51 -5.91
N LYS A 276 -2.81 -14.33 -6.76
CA LYS A 276 -3.25 -14.59 -8.14
C LYS A 276 -4.60 -15.32 -8.22
N ALA A 277 -4.92 -16.14 -7.21
CA ALA A 277 -6.23 -16.78 -7.07
C ALA A 277 -7.32 -15.81 -6.58
N GLY A 278 -6.95 -14.57 -6.21
CA GLY A 278 -7.88 -13.60 -5.62
C GLY A 278 -8.38 -13.98 -4.23
N ALA A 279 -7.72 -14.94 -3.56
CA ALA A 279 -8.08 -15.37 -2.21
C ALA A 279 -7.64 -14.35 -1.16
N VAL A 280 -6.60 -13.57 -1.46
CA VAL A 280 -6.05 -12.53 -0.60
C VAL A 280 -6.00 -11.21 -1.36
N GLU A 281 -6.45 -10.13 -0.73
CA GLU A 281 -6.32 -8.75 -1.23
C GLU A 281 -5.55 -7.89 -0.23
N PHE A 282 -4.72 -6.98 -0.77
CA PHE A 282 -4.02 -5.98 0.02
C PHE A 282 -4.89 -4.73 0.12
N LEU A 283 -5.27 -4.37 1.34
CA LEU A 283 -6.06 -3.17 1.60
C LEU A 283 -5.17 -2.11 2.24
N ASP A 284 -5.24 -0.89 1.74
CA ASP A 284 -4.68 0.28 2.41
C ASP A 284 -5.68 0.94 3.36
N ALA A 285 -5.19 1.91 4.13
CA ALA A 285 -5.99 2.61 5.12
C ALA A 285 -7.20 3.35 4.54
N GLU A 286 -7.16 3.79 3.28
CA GLU A 286 -8.28 4.50 2.65
C GLU A 286 -9.31 3.52 2.06
N GLU A 287 -8.86 2.41 1.48
CA GLU A 287 -9.74 1.34 1.01
C GLU A 287 -10.51 0.70 2.17
N GLU A 288 -9.89 0.61 3.35
CA GLU A 288 -10.52 0.13 4.60
C GLU A 288 -11.79 0.90 5.00
N GLU A 289 -11.95 2.17 4.62
CA GLU A 289 -13.17 2.94 4.92
C GLU A 289 -14.39 2.49 4.10
N THR A 290 -14.17 1.72 3.02
CA THR A 290 -15.23 1.22 2.14
C THR A 290 -15.54 -0.27 2.31
N VAL A 291 -14.70 -0.99 3.05
CA VAL A 291 -14.82 -2.43 3.24
C VAL A 291 -15.40 -2.78 4.61
N MET A 292 -16.01 -3.97 4.68
CA MET A 292 -16.50 -4.56 5.94
C MET A 292 -15.72 -5.83 6.23
N ILE A 293 -15.05 -5.87 7.38
CA ILE A 293 -14.13 -6.93 7.78
C ILE A 293 -14.70 -7.69 8.96
N VAL A 294 -14.87 -9.00 8.80
CA VAL A 294 -15.29 -9.90 9.88
C VAL A 294 -14.06 -10.36 10.68
N MET A 295 -14.20 -10.50 12.00
CA MET A 295 -13.05 -10.79 12.87
C MET A 295 -12.60 -12.25 12.82
N THR A 296 -13.53 -13.18 12.63
CA THR A 296 -13.23 -14.61 12.55
C THR A 296 -14.08 -15.31 11.49
N PRO A 297 -13.59 -16.41 10.89
CA PRO A 297 -14.37 -17.22 9.96
C PRO A 297 -15.65 -17.81 10.60
N GLU A 298 -15.63 -18.08 11.90
CA GLU A 298 -16.81 -18.55 12.64
C GLU A 298 -17.91 -17.48 12.66
N ASP A 299 -17.55 -16.22 12.90
CA ASP A 299 -18.52 -15.12 12.93
C ASP A 299 -19.12 -14.88 11.53
N LEU A 300 -18.36 -15.14 10.47
CA LEU A 300 -18.87 -15.14 9.09
C LEU A 300 -19.93 -16.23 8.87
N GLU A 301 -19.64 -17.45 9.32
CA GLU A 301 -20.57 -18.58 9.21
C GLU A 301 -21.86 -18.32 10.00
N ILE A 302 -21.74 -17.81 11.22
CA ILE A 302 -22.90 -17.42 12.04
C ILE A 302 -23.71 -16.33 11.35
N SER A 303 -23.05 -15.29 10.81
CA SER A 303 -23.71 -14.23 10.04
C SER A 303 -24.50 -14.80 8.86
N ARG A 304 -23.96 -15.79 8.14
CA ARG A 304 -24.62 -16.46 7.02
C ARG A 304 -25.83 -17.28 7.46
N GLN A 305 -25.72 -18.01 8.58
CA GLN A 305 -26.83 -18.78 9.14
C GLN A 305 -27.97 -17.86 9.61
N VAL A 306 -27.64 -16.77 10.30
CA VAL A 306 -28.63 -15.76 10.73
C VAL A 306 -29.34 -15.13 9.53
N GLN A 307 -28.62 -14.80 8.45
CA GLN A 307 -29.21 -14.28 7.21
C GLN A 307 -30.13 -15.29 6.51
N ALA A 308 -29.85 -16.58 6.64
CA ALA A 308 -30.71 -17.67 6.16
C ALA A 308 -31.91 -17.96 7.10
N GLY A 309 -32.04 -17.23 8.22
CA GLY A 309 -33.15 -17.36 9.16
C GLY A 309 -32.94 -18.39 10.27
N TYR A 310 -31.73 -18.95 10.41
CA TYR A 310 -31.40 -19.82 11.54
C TYR A 310 -31.23 -18.99 12.83
N GLY A 311 -31.56 -19.58 13.97
CA GLY A 311 -31.35 -18.97 15.28
C GLY A 311 -29.87 -18.75 15.57
N LEU A 312 -29.57 -17.77 16.44
CA LEU A 312 -28.22 -17.57 16.96
C LEU A 312 -27.75 -18.84 17.70
N PRO A 313 -26.46 -19.21 17.57
CA PRO A 313 -25.91 -20.33 18.33
C PRO A 313 -26.00 -20.06 19.83
N GLU A 314 -26.19 -21.11 20.63
CA GLU A 314 -26.18 -20.99 22.08
C GLU A 314 -24.80 -20.50 22.56
N PRO A 315 -24.75 -19.63 23.57
CA PRO A 315 -23.49 -19.15 24.13
C PRO A 315 -22.68 -20.32 24.66
N SER A 316 -21.36 -20.27 24.45
CA SER A 316 -20.44 -21.30 24.94
C SER A 316 -20.60 -21.50 26.44
N SER A 317 -20.72 -22.76 26.87
CA SER A 317 -20.75 -23.15 28.28
C SER A 317 -19.36 -23.12 28.94
N ASP A 318 -18.29 -22.90 28.17
CA ASP A 318 -16.93 -22.81 28.68
C ASP A 318 -16.69 -21.47 29.39
N PRO A 319 -16.42 -21.47 30.72
CA PRO A 319 -16.18 -20.25 31.48
C PRO A 319 -14.92 -19.48 31.05
N ASN A 320 -14.00 -20.11 30.32
CA ASN A 320 -12.78 -19.48 29.81
C ASN A 320 -12.91 -18.96 28.37
N ALA A 321 -14.07 -19.14 27.73
CA ALA A 321 -14.29 -18.65 26.38
C ALA A 321 -14.24 -17.11 26.33
N ARG A 322 -13.65 -16.58 25.25
CA ARG A 322 -13.70 -15.13 25.01
C ARG A 322 -15.15 -14.70 24.79
N VAL A 323 -15.55 -13.64 25.48
CA VAL A 323 -16.87 -13.02 25.27
C VAL A 323 -16.88 -12.37 23.88
N LYS A 324 -17.71 -12.89 22.98
CA LYS A 324 -17.92 -12.33 21.64
C LYS A 324 -18.98 -11.22 21.67
N ALA A 325 -18.84 -10.24 20.79
CA ALA A 325 -19.86 -9.23 20.59
C ALA A 325 -21.13 -9.87 19.97
N PRO A 326 -22.33 -9.42 20.35
CA PRO A 326 -23.57 -9.93 19.75
C PRO A 326 -23.62 -9.61 18.26
N ILE A 327 -23.86 -10.63 17.44
CA ILE A 327 -24.06 -10.47 16.00
C ILE A 327 -25.49 -9.97 15.77
N SER A 328 -25.63 -8.78 15.19
CA SER A 328 -26.94 -8.23 14.86
C SER A 328 -27.45 -8.84 13.55
N ALA A 329 -28.76 -9.09 13.45
CA ALA A 329 -29.41 -9.54 12.22
C ALA A 329 -29.44 -8.45 11.10
N GLY A 330 -28.91 -7.26 11.38
CA GLY A 330 -28.91 -6.14 10.45
C GLY A 330 -27.75 -6.23 9.45
N ALA A 331 -28.09 -6.46 8.18
CA ALA A 331 -27.49 -5.92 6.95
C ALA A 331 -25.95 -5.81 6.79
N HIS A 332 -25.12 -6.53 7.53
CA HIS A 332 -23.69 -6.55 7.26
C HIS A 332 -23.39 -7.49 6.08
N THR A 333 -23.03 -6.90 4.94
CA THR A 333 -22.40 -7.64 3.85
C THR A 333 -20.89 -7.59 4.08
N TRP A 334 -20.34 -8.69 4.58
CA TRP A 334 -18.91 -8.82 4.84
C TRP A 334 -18.15 -8.94 3.52
N THR A 335 -17.07 -8.18 3.37
CA THR A 335 -16.25 -8.17 2.15
C THR A 335 -14.92 -8.91 2.34
N HIS A 336 -14.40 -8.89 3.57
CA HIS A 336 -13.11 -9.48 3.91
C HIS A 336 -13.16 -10.13 5.30
N CYS A 337 -12.21 -11.01 5.57
CA CYS A 337 -11.93 -11.61 6.88
C CYS A 337 -10.44 -11.45 7.23
#